data_AF-A0A976CF58-F1
#
_entry.id   AF-A0A976CF58-F1
#
_cell.length_a   1.000
_cell.length_b   1.000
_cell.length_c   1.000
_cell.angle_alpha   90.00
_cell.angle_beta   90.00
_cell.angle_gamma   90.00
#
_symmetry.space_group_name_H-M   'P 1'
#
loop_
_entity.id
_entity.type
_entity.pdbx_description
1 polymer ?
#
loop_
_entity_poly.entity_id
_entity_poly.type
_entity_poly.pdbx_seq_one_letter_code
_entity_poly.pdbx_strand_id
1 'polypeptide(L)'
;MFSLKLSENHKLKEIYFQNGDCKVLIRIVCRELESWYLGDMQAIQQAYPSFKLDKYTNKKKFREPDIMNNAAEEIEKILPEFKKINSAKLISQYLDVVNGLKNKNKSESYKQFIKGVQKFFEEFSQK
;
A
#
# COMPACT_ATOMS: atom_id res chain seq x y z
N MET A 1 2.36 1.13 19.23
CA MET A 1 2.44 2.40 18.45
C MET A 1 1.19 2.57 17.57
N PHE A 2 -0.01 2.59 18.16
CA PHE A 2 -1.29 2.81 17.44
C PHE A 2 -2.01 4.10 17.88
N SER A 3 -1.57 4.74 18.96
CA SER A 3 -2.30 5.86 19.59
C SER A 3 -2.16 7.20 18.85
N LEU A 4 -1.05 7.45 18.15
CA LEU A 4 -0.80 8.72 17.45
C LEU A 4 -1.51 8.84 16.08
N LYS A 5 -1.89 7.72 15.43
CA LYS A 5 -2.61 7.77 14.14
C LYS A 5 -4.10 8.11 14.28
N LEU A 6 -4.67 8.03 15.48
CA LEU A 6 -6.10 8.28 15.71
C LEU A 6 -6.43 9.77 15.86
N SER A 7 -5.56 10.58 16.46
CA SER A 7 -5.81 12.00 16.73
C SER A 7 -5.86 12.85 15.45
N GLU A 8 -4.96 12.61 14.50
CA GLU A 8 -4.92 13.37 13.23
C GLU A 8 -6.13 13.08 12.34
N ASN A 9 -6.61 11.83 12.32
CA ASN A 9 -7.82 11.46 11.59
C ASN A 9 -9.08 12.13 12.15
N HIS A 10 -9.14 12.40 13.46
CA HIS A 10 -10.28 13.11 14.07
C HIS A 10 -10.33 14.57 13.64
N LYS A 11 -9.19 15.28 13.68
CA LYS A 11 -9.14 16.69 13.25
C LYS A 11 -9.48 16.86 11.77
N LEU A 12 -9.00 15.97 10.90
CA LEU A 12 -9.35 15.99 9.47
C LEU A 12 -10.83 15.70 9.23
N LYS A 13 -11.42 14.78 10.00
CA LYS A 13 -12.86 14.53 9.94
C LYS A 13 -13.67 15.75 10.39
N GLU A 14 -13.30 16.41 11.49
CA GLU A 14 -13.99 17.61 11.97
C GLU A 14 -14.01 18.72 10.92
N ILE A 15 -12.84 19.05 10.33
CA ILE A 15 -12.74 20.06 9.28
C ILE A 15 -13.63 19.71 8.08
N TYR A 16 -13.64 18.44 7.69
CA TYR A 16 -14.47 17.96 6.59
C TYR A 16 -15.96 18.08 6.89
N PHE A 17 -16.41 17.57 8.05
CA PHE A 17 -17.85 17.61 8.43
C PHE A 17 -18.40 19.03 8.57
N GLN A 18 -17.55 20.03 8.77
CA GLN A 18 -17.95 21.43 8.82
C GLN A 18 -18.10 22.09 7.44
N ASN A 19 -17.50 21.54 6.37
CA ASN A 19 -17.35 22.25 5.09
C ASN A 19 -17.67 21.42 3.84
N GLY A 20 -17.75 20.09 3.95
CA GLY A 20 -17.88 19.18 2.82
C GLY A 20 -19.32 18.69 2.61
N ASP A 21 -19.69 18.47 1.36
CA ASP A 21 -20.99 17.98 0.91
C ASP A 21 -20.92 16.62 0.20
N CYS A 22 -19.72 16.05 0.03
CA CYS A 22 -19.53 14.75 -0.60
C CYS A 22 -19.26 13.63 0.44
N LYS A 23 -19.13 12.39 -0.03
CA LYS A 23 -18.77 11.26 0.84
C LYS A 23 -17.27 11.03 0.73
N VAL A 24 -16.58 10.91 1.87
CA VAL A 24 -15.10 10.78 1.93
C VAL A 24 -14.64 9.61 2.79
N LEU A 25 -13.46 9.08 2.43
CA LEU A 25 -12.73 8.07 3.21
C LEU A 25 -11.37 8.65 3.63
N ILE A 26 -11.21 8.97 4.91
CA ILE A 26 -9.96 9.55 5.46
C ILE A 26 -9.18 8.46 6.19
N ARG A 27 -7.94 8.17 5.77
CA ARG A 27 -7.02 7.20 6.40
C ARG A 27 -5.55 7.58 6.22
N ILE A 28 -4.74 7.42 7.27
CA ILE A 28 -3.26 7.37 7.18
C ILE A 28 -2.84 5.91 7.03
N VAL A 29 -2.47 5.52 5.82
CA VAL A 29 -2.34 4.10 5.48
C VAL A 29 -1.03 3.50 6.00
N CYS A 30 0.12 4.02 5.59
CA CYS A 30 1.45 3.52 5.96
C CYS A 30 2.44 4.68 6.15
N ARG A 31 3.71 4.35 6.45
CA ARG A 31 4.80 5.35 6.49
C ARG A 31 5.31 5.66 5.08
N GLU A 32 5.53 4.61 4.30
CA GLU A 32 5.99 4.68 2.91
C GLU A 32 5.15 3.73 2.06
N LEU A 33 4.73 4.19 0.89
CA LEU A 33 3.92 3.39 -0.03
C LEU A 33 4.72 2.23 -0.65
N GLU A 34 6.05 2.36 -0.68
CA GLU A 34 6.97 1.34 -1.15
C GLU A 34 6.89 0.03 -0.35
N SER A 35 6.39 0.07 0.89
CA SER A 35 6.04 -1.13 1.67
C SER A 35 5.01 -2.00 0.95
N TRP A 36 4.11 -1.42 0.15
CA TRP A 36 3.10 -2.18 -0.60
C TRP A 36 3.74 -2.99 -1.72
N TYR A 37 4.76 -2.44 -2.37
CA TYR A 37 5.52 -3.13 -3.42
C TYR A 37 6.36 -4.27 -2.82
N LEU A 38 7.04 -4.02 -1.69
CA LEU A 38 7.80 -5.06 -0.99
C LEU A 38 6.90 -6.16 -0.43
N GLY A 39 5.63 -5.85 -0.17
CA GLY A 39 4.62 -6.83 0.21
C GLY A 39 4.20 -7.74 -0.93
N ASP A 40 4.32 -7.32 -2.18
CA ASP A 40 4.05 -8.11 -3.38
C ASP A 40 5.23 -8.05 -4.37
N MET A 41 6.28 -8.79 -4.04
CA MET A 41 7.47 -8.87 -4.88
C MET A 41 7.22 -9.56 -6.23
N GLN A 42 6.11 -10.29 -6.39
CA GLN A 42 5.73 -10.85 -7.69
C GLN A 42 5.28 -9.73 -8.64
N ALA A 43 4.59 -8.71 -8.15
CA ALA A 43 4.27 -7.52 -8.94
C ALA A 43 5.54 -6.77 -9.38
N ILE A 44 6.55 -6.68 -8.51
CA ILE A 44 7.87 -6.12 -8.87
C ILE A 44 8.51 -6.93 -9.99
N GLN A 45 8.54 -8.26 -9.87
CA GLN A 45 9.14 -9.14 -10.88
C GLN A 45 8.45 -9.02 -12.26
N GLN A 46 7.13 -8.85 -12.28
CA GLN A 46 6.36 -8.66 -13.50
C GLN A 46 6.64 -7.30 -14.15
N ALA A 47 6.73 -6.23 -13.36
CA ALA A 47 7.09 -4.90 -13.85
C ALA A 47 8.56 -4.79 -14.28
N TYR A 48 9.45 -5.54 -13.63
CA TYR A 48 10.91 -5.52 -13.83
C TYR A 48 11.44 -6.95 -13.98
N PRO A 49 11.48 -7.52 -15.20
CA PRO A 49 11.97 -8.88 -15.44
C PRO A 49 13.42 -9.11 -15.00
N SER A 50 14.22 -8.04 -14.88
CA SER A 50 15.60 -8.07 -14.36
C SER A 50 15.67 -8.39 -12.86
N PHE A 51 14.62 -8.08 -12.10
CA PHE A 51 14.50 -8.40 -10.68
C PHE A 51 14.62 -9.91 -10.47
N LYS A 52 15.16 -10.34 -9.31
CA LYS A 52 15.38 -11.76 -8.99
C LYS A 52 14.60 -12.12 -7.73
N LEU A 53 13.31 -12.39 -7.90
CA LEU A 53 12.36 -12.69 -6.82
C LEU A 53 12.87 -13.73 -5.80
N ASP A 54 13.49 -14.82 -6.28
CA ASP A 54 13.95 -15.92 -5.44
C ASP A 54 14.99 -15.50 -4.40
N LYS A 55 15.79 -14.45 -4.69
CA LYS A 55 16.78 -13.92 -3.75
C LYS A 55 16.15 -13.26 -2.53
N TYR A 56 14.90 -12.80 -2.63
CA TYR A 56 14.27 -11.91 -1.65
C TYR A 56 13.02 -12.47 -1.00
N THR A 57 12.31 -13.41 -1.66
CA THR A 57 11.02 -13.98 -1.20
C THR A 57 11.01 -14.46 0.26
N ASN A 58 12.11 -15.08 0.71
CA ASN A 58 12.23 -15.67 2.04
C ASN A 58 13.06 -14.85 3.04
N LYS A 59 13.56 -13.67 2.64
CA LYS A 59 14.39 -12.84 3.52
C LYS A 59 13.55 -12.30 4.68
N LYS A 60 14.07 -12.49 5.90
CA LYS A 60 13.42 -12.04 7.15
C LYS A 60 13.00 -10.56 7.10
N LYS A 61 13.84 -9.72 6.49
CA LYS A 61 13.65 -8.28 6.35
C LYS A 61 12.35 -7.88 5.63
N PHE A 62 11.86 -8.70 4.69
CA PHE A 62 10.68 -8.40 3.87
C PHE A 62 9.43 -9.16 4.31
N ARG A 63 9.45 -9.81 5.48
CA ARG A 63 8.29 -10.56 5.99
C ARG A 63 7.15 -9.62 6.43
N GLU A 64 7.50 -8.48 7.02
CA GLU A 64 6.56 -7.47 7.52
C GLU A 64 6.95 -6.08 6.97
N PRO A 65 6.58 -5.77 5.72
CA PRO A 65 7.07 -4.58 5.02
C PRO A 65 6.56 -3.27 5.62
N ASP A 66 5.45 -3.26 6.36
CA ASP A 66 4.88 -2.04 6.95
C ASP A 66 5.60 -1.55 8.22
N ILE A 67 6.36 -2.42 8.89
CA ILE A 67 7.15 -2.05 10.07
C ILE A 67 8.39 -1.25 9.67
N MET A 68 8.89 -1.51 8.46
CA MET A 68 10.03 -0.83 7.87
C MET A 68 9.76 0.67 7.76
N ASN A 69 10.73 1.49 8.20
CA ASN A 69 10.70 2.94 8.06
C ASN A 69 11.55 3.45 6.89
N ASN A 70 12.09 2.55 6.07
CA ASN A 70 12.99 2.83 4.97
C ASN A 70 12.71 1.94 3.74
N ALA A 71 11.44 1.62 3.48
CA ALA A 71 11.03 0.75 2.37
C ALA A 71 11.50 1.27 1.00
N ALA A 72 11.50 2.59 0.80
CA ALA A 72 12.02 3.22 -0.41
C ALA A 72 13.53 2.98 -0.59
N GLU A 73 14.32 3.09 0.47
CA GLU A 73 15.75 2.78 0.40
C GLU A 73 16.00 1.29 0.13
N GLU A 74 15.20 0.42 0.74
CA GLU A 74 15.37 -1.01 0.56
C GLU A 74 14.98 -1.50 -0.83
N ILE A 75 13.95 -0.91 -1.43
CA ILE A 75 13.59 -1.25 -2.81
C ILE A 75 14.68 -0.76 -3.77
N GLU A 76 15.27 0.42 -3.56
CA GLU A 76 16.40 0.92 -4.37
C GLU A 76 17.64 0.01 -4.30
N LYS A 77 17.91 -0.59 -3.13
CA LYS A 77 19.02 -1.56 -2.95
C LYS A 77 18.83 -2.85 -3.73
N ILE A 78 17.59 -3.31 -3.88
CA ILE A 78 17.29 -4.60 -4.55
C ILE A 78 16.83 -4.43 -6.00
N LEU A 79 16.44 -3.22 -6.39
CA LEU A 79 16.03 -2.82 -7.73
C LEU A 79 16.63 -1.43 -8.04
N PRO A 80 17.88 -1.36 -8.55
CA PRO A 80 18.55 -0.09 -8.85
C PRO A 80 17.84 0.77 -9.91
N GLU A 81 17.03 0.14 -10.76
CA GLU A 81 16.18 0.81 -11.78
C GLU A 81 14.96 1.52 -11.16
N PHE A 82 14.72 1.34 -9.86
CA PHE A 82 13.57 1.91 -9.18
C PHE A 82 13.57 3.44 -9.25
N LYS A 83 12.43 4.00 -9.65
CA LYS A 83 12.14 5.44 -9.66
C LYS A 83 10.71 5.62 -9.18
N LYS A 84 10.52 6.29 -8.04
CA LYS A 84 9.22 6.37 -7.33
C LYS A 84 8.00 6.52 -8.25
N ILE A 85 8.02 7.51 -9.14
CA ILE A 85 6.88 7.79 -10.05
C ILE A 85 6.71 6.70 -11.11
N ASN A 86 7.77 6.37 -11.85
CA ASN A 86 7.68 5.42 -12.96
C ASN A 86 7.43 3.99 -12.44
N SER A 87 8.12 3.60 -11.38
CA SER A 87 7.91 2.32 -10.72
C SER A 87 6.51 2.19 -10.14
N ALA A 88 5.95 3.24 -9.55
CA ALA A 88 4.55 3.21 -9.12
C ALA A 88 3.59 2.93 -10.28
N LYS A 89 3.80 3.59 -11.44
CA LYS A 89 2.97 3.36 -12.64
C LYS A 89 3.12 1.93 -13.20
N LEU A 90 4.32 1.36 -13.16
CA LEU A 90 4.58 0.02 -13.70
C LEU A 90 4.11 -1.08 -12.73
N ILE A 91 4.49 -1.00 -11.46
CA ILE A 91 4.19 -2.03 -10.45
C ILE A 91 2.68 -2.09 -10.15
N SER A 92 2.00 -0.93 -10.11
CA SER A 92 0.56 -0.89 -9.79
C SER A 92 -0.33 -1.69 -10.75
N GLN A 93 0.10 -1.89 -12.00
CA GLN A 93 -0.60 -2.71 -12.99
C GLN A 93 -0.64 -4.19 -12.60
N TYR A 94 0.28 -4.63 -11.74
CA TYR A 94 0.43 -6.03 -11.34
C TYR A 94 0.12 -6.28 -9.85
N LEU A 95 -0.19 -5.23 -9.08
CA LEU A 95 -0.59 -5.40 -7.67
C LEU A 95 -1.95 -6.08 -7.58
N ASP A 96 -2.06 -7.10 -6.72
CA ASP A 96 -3.32 -7.83 -6.52
C ASP A 96 -4.37 -6.98 -5.78
N VAL A 97 -5.35 -6.47 -6.55
CA VAL A 97 -6.48 -5.67 -6.05
C VAL A 97 -7.79 -6.46 -5.89
N VAL A 98 -7.92 -7.64 -6.52
CA VAL A 98 -9.24 -8.29 -6.73
C VAL A 98 -9.55 -9.38 -5.71
N ASN A 99 -8.57 -9.90 -4.96
CA ASN A 99 -8.82 -11.08 -4.13
C ASN A 99 -8.69 -10.81 -2.63
N GLY A 100 -9.64 -10.11 -2.04
CA GLY A 100 -9.68 -9.74 -0.61
C GLY A 100 -9.54 -10.87 0.43
N LEU A 101 -9.49 -12.15 0.02
CA LEU A 101 -9.20 -13.32 0.86
C LEU A 101 -7.95 -14.13 0.43
N LYS A 102 -7.40 -13.90 -0.77
CA LYS A 102 -6.17 -14.56 -1.27
C LYS A 102 -5.05 -13.58 -1.58
N ASN A 103 -5.24 -12.28 -1.34
CA ASN A 103 -4.23 -11.25 -1.56
C ASN A 103 -2.95 -11.66 -0.83
N LYS A 104 -1.96 -12.08 -1.63
CA LYS A 104 -0.68 -12.57 -1.13
C LYS A 104 0.23 -11.43 -0.70
N ASN A 105 -0.19 -10.19 -0.90
CA ASN A 105 0.55 -9.03 -0.46
C ASN A 105 0.73 -9.11 1.06
N LYS A 106 1.98 -9.03 1.51
CA LYS A 106 2.34 -9.13 2.94
C LYS A 106 2.17 -7.82 3.70
N SER A 107 1.90 -6.71 3.00
CA SER A 107 1.57 -5.42 3.61
C SER A 107 0.12 -5.45 4.13
N GLU A 108 -0.03 -5.34 5.44
CA GLU A 108 -1.32 -5.18 6.10
C GLU A 108 -1.94 -3.83 5.75
N SER A 109 -1.13 -2.78 5.67
CA SER A 109 -1.60 -1.45 5.31
C SER A 109 -2.21 -1.40 3.90
N TYR A 110 -1.62 -2.14 2.94
CA TYR A 110 -2.19 -2.31 1.60
C TYR A 110 -3.54 -3.04 1.64
N LYS A 111 -3.65 -4.14 2.39
CA LYS A 111 -4.92 -4.88 2.55
C LYS A 111 -6.02 -4.01 3.12
N GLN A 112 -5.72 -3.22 4.15
CA GLN A 112 -6.67 -2.30 4.76
C GLN A 112 -7.09 -1.18 3.80
N PHE A 113 -6.17 -0.68 2.97
CA PHE A 113 -6.48 0.29 1.92
C PHE A 113 -7.45 -0.28 0.88
N ILE A 114 -7.12 -1.43 0.27
CA ILE A 114 -7.97 -2.07 -0.74
C ILE A 114 -9.35 -2.40 -0.18
N LYS A 115 -9.42 -2.98 1.03
CA LYS A 115 -10.69 -3.24 1.72
C LYS A 115 -11.51 -1.96 1.94
N GLY A 116 -10.84 -0.87 2.33
CA GLY A 116 -11.48 0.43 2.52
C GLY A 116 -12.04 1.01 1.23
N VAL A 117 -11.26 0.97 0.14
CA VAL A 117 -11.67 1.44 -1.18
C VAL A 117 -12.83 0.61 -1.74
N GLN A 118 -12.75 -0.73 -1.65
CA GLN A 118 -13.83 -1.63 -2.08
C GLN A 118 -15.14 -1.32 -1.36
N LYS A 119 -15.10 -1.28 -0.02
CA LYS A 119 -16.28 -0.94 0.78
C LYS A 119 -16.83 0.45 0.45
N PHE A 120 -15.94 1.42 0.25
CA PHE A 120 -16.34 2.78 -0.12
C PHE A 120 -17.13 2.77 -1.44
N PHE A 121 -16.66 2.09 -2.48
CA PHE A 121 -17.37 2.00 -3.76
C PHE A 121 -18.66 1.16 -3.72
N GLU A 122 -18.70 0.08 -2.94
CA GLU A 122 -19.93 -0.70 -2.74
C GLU A 122 -21.05 0.17 -2.16
N GLU A 123 -20.73 0.99 -1.15
CA GLU A 123 -21.70 1.90 -0.56
C GLU A 123 -22.05 3.10 -1.46
N PHE A 124 -21.28 3.37 -2.53
CA PHE A 124 -21.65 4.34 -3.57
C PHE A 124 -22.57 3.74 -4.63
N SER A 125 -22.43 2.44 -4.91
CA SER A 125 -23.17 1.74 -5.98
C SER A 125 -24.59 1.33 -5.59
N GLN A 126 -24.99 1.56 -4.33
CA GLN A 126 -26.35 1.27 -3.81
C GLN A 126 -27.31 2.48 -3.89
N LYS A 127 -26.99 3.49 -4.69
CA LYS A 127 -27.90 4.58 -5.08
C LYS A 127 -28.24 4.48 -6.55
#